data_AF-A0A7J9ZQ62-F1
#
_entry.id   AF-A0A7J9ZQ62-F1
#
_cell.length_a   1.000
_cell.length_b   1.000
_cell.length_c   1.000
_cell.angle_alpha   90.00
_cell.angle_beta   90.00
_cell.angle_gamma   90.00
#
_symmetry.space_group_name_H-M   'P 1'
#
loop_
_entity.id
_entity.type
_entity.pdbx_description
1 polymer ?
#
loop_
_entity_poly.entity_id
_entity_poly.type
_entity_poly.pdbx_seq_one_letter_code
_entity_poly.pdbx_strand_id
1 'polypeptide(L)'
;MMGDFVGMDPGGVRRLASALRDMRAQAAMLKPILGESIEQAGRDFPGGPGTVALDRLIRFADESAADIDWRVATLERMDRSRDGFGMLSGDLPFPSLGAAKQSGLVAGAEGRRLWEAYRRDPSGANRQALREWLRGVGTTKTRDAEYASAMLGGLGRANFKALVTDLARGSAGGHGLSADELEGVRADLEPIAEAVASAEAAGRLRAEIRDEVLNGIPIAGLSAMLALADQPRSLLVPTARVLVQHSDAQGAEPNWNNHWTVGALARDPLAMQEFMGRRSDLTLLLRPSVTKGTHTPGFERLLAQAMNGATAPGSGDAGLRREAYINTVNVLADKNMWPTLRDSPLNRVLAENSGQYLPQLAGIAAAHDENAPEFHPGKPWDQVKSDTAGRFFAGVLQEPTAAPILRDHYRAFVRDLDLTDADPFGRASDPAVREVQRAKFHDAGARAGGLGSLFLDGIAQADLSYEERREALESLVGLPVTYIVNSAVGAPGLGGQIQEELVNRTVVAPVVDFAFSLNDKDYAQASVEMERLVDTQLARLADQRHQDGLPALSKSDQGILRNYIQGLYAESMVRSLAQRGG
;
A
#
# COMPACT_ATOMS: atom_id res chain seq x y z
N MET A 1 19.04 40.06 13.32
CA MET A 1 19.86 39.30 14.28
C MET A 1 19.15 37.96 14.47
N MET A 2 19.64 36.92 13.80
CA MET A 2 19.14 35.54 13.94
C MET A 2 19.65 35.03 15.29
N GLY A 3 18.76 34.50 16.13
CA GLY A 3 19.14 33.93 17.42
C GLY A 3 19.54 32.48 17.23
N ASP A 4 20.75 32.13 17.63
CA ASP A 4 21.21 30.74 17.74
C ASP A 4 20.20 29.93 18.57
N PHE A 5 19.72 28.81 18.02
CA PHE A 5 18.77 27.94 18.72
C PHE A 5 19.36 26.56 19.00
N VAL A 6 19.25 26.14 20.26
CA VAL A 6 19.64 24.83 20.79
C VAL A 6 18.57 23.80 20.42
N GLY A 7 18.94 22.65 19.87
CA GLY A 7 17.99 21.63 19.40
C GLY A 7 16.90 21.27 20.41
N MET A 8 15.65 21.13 19.94
CA MET A 8 14.49 20.74 20.75
C MET A 8 14.30 19.22 20.74
N ASP A 9 14.19 18.58 21.90
CA ASP A 9 13.61 17.22 22.00
C ASP A 9 12.08 17.30 21.84
N PRO A 10 11.48 16.79 20.74
CA PRO A 10 10.04 16.89 20.51
C PRO A 10 9.22 16.24 21.62
N GLY A 11 9.73 15.13 22.18
CA GLY A 11 9.07 14.43 23.27
C GLY A 11 9.02 15.27 24.54
N GLY A 12 10.17 15.82 24.95
CA GLY A 12 10.28 16.72 26.10
C GLY A 12 9.45 17.99 25.97
N VAL A 13 9.47 18.60 24.79
CA VAL A 13 8.77 19.85 24.52
C VAL A 13 7.25 19.65 24.46
N ARG A 14 6.76 18.53 23.91
CA ARG A 14 5.33 18.17 23.99
C ARG A 14 4.87 17.89 25.42
N ARG A 15 5.71 17.27 26.25
CA ARG A 15 5.43 17.11 27.70
C ARG A 15 5.31 18.45 28.41
N LEU A 16 6.20 19.41 28.10
CA LEU A 16 6.11 20.77 28.64
C LEU A 16 4.81 21.46 28.20
N ALA A 17 4.43 21.37 26.91
CA ALA A 17 3.16 21.91 26.44
C ALA A 17 1.96 21.28 27.18
N SER A 18 1.98 19.97 27.44
CA SER A 18 0.97 19.30 28.25
C SER A 18 0.92 19.85 29.68
N ALA A 19 2.07 19.98 30.34
CA ALA A 19 2.14 20.50 31.71
C ALA A 19 1.63 21.95 31.82
N LEU A 20 1.87 22.79 30.80
CA LEU A 20 1.31 24.14 30.72
C LEU A 20 -0.22 24.11 30.60
N ARG A 21 -0.78 23.19 29.79
CA ARG A 21 -2.24 23.01 29.70
C ARG A 21 -2.84 22.52 31.02
N ASP A 22 -2.15 21.64 31.75
CA ASP A 22 -2.57 21.18 33.07
C ASP A 22 -2.56 22.33 34.09
N MET A 23 -1.51 23.14 34.09
CA MET A 23 -1.39 24.34 34.92
C MET A 23 -2.53 25.34 34.62
N ARG A 24 -2.87 25.54 33.34
CA ARG A 24 -4.01 26.36 32.91
C ARG A 24 -5.33 25.80 33.45
N ALA A 25 -5.56 24.49 33.36
CA ALA A 25 -6.77 23.85 33.86
C ALA A 25 -6.91 24.02 35.39
N GLN A 26 -5.81 23.86 36.14
CA GLN A 26 -5.78 24.09 37.59
C GLN A 26 -6.06 25.56 37.94
N ALA A 27 -5.42 26.51 37.25
CA ALA A 27 -5.65 27.94 37.48
C ALA A 27 -7.10 28.35 37.16
N ALA A 28 -7.69 27.80 36.08
CA ALA A 28 -9.08 28.03 35.71
C ALA A 28 -10.06 27.46 36.74
N MET A 29 -9.72 26.34 37.39
CA MET A 29 -10.51 25.76 38.49
C MET A 29 -10.41 26.57 39.79
N LEU A 30 -9.22 27.08 40.12
CA LEU A 30 -8.99 27.86 41.34
C LEU A 30 -9.55 29.28 41.25
N LYS A 31 -9.63 29.86 40.05
CA LYS A 31 -10.11 31.22 39.83
C LYS A 31 -11.50 31.50 40.42
N PRO A 32 -12.56 30.71 40.14
CA PRO A 32 -13.88 30.96 40.73
C PRO A 32 -13.87 30.79 42.25
N ILE A 33 -13.16 29.78 42.79
CA ILE A 33 -13.07 29.54 44.24
C ILE A 33 -12.42 30.72 44.96
N LEU A 34 -11.34 31.26 44.40
CA LEU A 34 -10.67 32.44 44.93
C LEU A 34 -11.55 33.68 44.80
N GLY A 35 -12.26 33.83 43.68
CA GLY A 35 -13.24 34.90 43.46
C GLY A 35 -14.34 34.90 44.52
N GLU A 36 -14.98 33.74 44.75
CA GLU A 36 -16.01 33.55 45.77
C GLU A 36 -15.47 33.81 47.18
N SER A 37 -14.24 33.37 47.47
CA SER A 37 -13.61 33.60 48.78
C SER A 37 -13.32 35.09 49.02
N ILE A 38 -12.90 35.82 47.99
CA ILE A 38 -12.69 37.28 48.04
C ILE A 38 -14.04 38.00 48.24
N GLU A 39 -15.08 37.58 47.53
CA GLU A 39 -16.43 38.13 47.69
C GLU A 39 -16.99 37.89 49.11
N GLN A 40 -16.81 36.68 49.66
CA GLN A 40 -17.21 36.34 51.02
C GLN A 40 -16.43 37.10 52.09
N ALA A 41 -15.15 37.40 51.86
CA ALA A 41 -14.32 38.18 52.79
C ALA A 41 -14.71 39.67 52.87
N GLY A 42 -15.57 40.16 51.96
CA GLY A 42 -16.12 41.51 51.99
C GLY A 42 -15.25 42.58 51.34
N ARG A 43 -15.81 43.80 51.21
CA ARG A 43 -15.19 44.93 50.45
C ARG A 43 -13.84 45.40 50.99
N ASP A 44 -13.53 45.10 52.25
CA ASP A 44 -12.30 45.53 52.91
C ASP A 44 -11.13 44.53 52.70
N PHE A 45 -11.39 43.40 52.04
CA PHE A 45 -10.37 42.41 51.74
C PHE A 45 -9.48 42.88 50.55
N PRO A 46 -8.14 42.95 50.71
CA PRO A 46 -7.24 43.47 49.68
C PRO A 46 -7.00 42.49 48.49
N GLY A 47 -7.89 41.53 48.27
CA GLY A 47 -7.68 40.31 47.46
C GLY A 47 -7.76 40.44 45.93
N GLY A 48 -8.08 41.61 45.38
CA GLY A 48 -8.17 41.83 43.92
C GLY A 48 -6.96 41.36 43.05
N PRO A 49 -5.71 41.35 43.54
CA PRO A 49 -4.56 40.88 42.76
C PRO A 49 -4.54 39.39 42.44
N GLY A 50 -5.22 38.55 43.24
CA GLY A 50 -5.16 37.09 43.12
C GLY A 50 -5.84 36.54 41.86
N THR A 51 -7.05 37.01 41.56
CA THR A 51 -7.79 36.63 40.34
C THR A 51 -7.12 37.18 39.08
N VAL A 52 -6.56 38.39 39.13
CA VAL A 52 -5.77 38.99 38.03
C VAL A 52 -4.48 38.20 37.79
N ALA A 53 -3.81 37.72 38.84
CA ALA A 53 -2.63 36.87 38.72
C ALA A 53 -2.98 35.52 38.06
N LEU A 54 -4.10 34.90 38.46
CA LEU A 54 -4.61 33.68 37.82
C LEU A 54 -4.97 33.91 36.34
N ASP A 55 -5.56 35.06 36.00
CA ASP A 55 -5.83 35.41 34.59
C ASP A 55 -4.55 35.57 33.75
N ARG A 56 -3.52 36.19 34.33
CA ARG A 56 -2.21 36.29 33.67
C ARG A 56 -1.56 34.91 33.51
N LEU A 57 -1.68 34.04 34.52
CA LEU A 57 -1.15 32.68 34.47
C LEU A 57 -1.85 31.84 33.41
N ILE A 58 -3.19 31.88 33.35
CA ILE A 58 -3.98 31.19 32.32
C ILE A 58 -3.53 31.64 30.94
N ARG A 59 -3.45 32.96 30.71
CA ARG A 59 -3.01 33.52 29.44
C ARG A 59 -1.59 33.10 29.08
N PHE A 60 -0.65 33.22 30.02
CA PHE A 60 0.74 32.81 29.82
C PHE A 60 0.84 31.32 29.45
N ALA A 61 0.11 30.46 30.17
CA ALA A 61 0.10 29.02 29.92
C ALA A 61 -0.46 28.68 28.54
N ASP A 62 -1.58 29.31 28.15
CA ASP A 62 -2.21 29.12 26.85
C ASP A 62 -1.30 29.61 25.72
N GLU A 63 -0.76 30.83 25.83
CA GLU A 63 0.14 31.41 24.83
C GLU A 63 1.44 30.60 24.69
N SER A 64 2.02 30.16 25.80
CA SER A 64 3.26 29.39 25.79
C SER A 64 3.06 27.98 25.23
N ALA A 65 1.98 27.29 25.57
CA ALA A 65 1.68 25.98 25.01
C ALA A 65 1.44 26.07 23.49
N ALA A 66 0.68 27.08 23.05
CA ALA A 66 0.42 27.31 21.63
C ALA A 66 1.68 27.67 20.84
N ASP A 67 2.56 28.52 21.38
CA ASP A 67 3.84 28.87 20.74
C ASP A 67 4.75 27.64 20.66
N ILE A 68 4.83 26.83 21.73
CA ILE A 68 5.60 25.59 21.73
C ILE A 68 5.09 24.61 20.65
N ASP A 69 3.78 24.35 20.59
CA ASP A 69 3.21 23.46 19.59
C ASP A 69 3.51 23.95 18.17
N TRP A 70 3.39 25.27 17.94
CA TRP A 70 3.68 25.89 16.66
C TRP A 70 5.16 25.73 16.25
N ARG A 71 6.10 25.92 17.18
CA ARG A 71 7.54 25.74 16.91
C ARG A 71 7.86 24.30 16.54
N VAL A 72 7.36 23.33 17.31
CA VAL A 72 7.56 21.91 17.03
C VAL A 72 7.01 21.56 15.65
N ALA A 73 5.76 21.92 15.37
CA ALA A 73 5.14 21.63 14.08
C ALA A 73 5.88 22.27 12.90
N THR A 74 6.36 23.51 13.05
CA THR A 74 7.12 24.21 12.01
C THR A 74 8.47 23.55 11.76
N LEU A 75 9.19 23.17 12.83
CA LEU A 75 10.48 22.48 12.71
C LEU A 75 10.33 21.08 12.12
N GLU A 76 9.32 20.31 12.52
CA GLU A 76 9.01 19.00 11.92
C GLU A 76 8.71 19.13 10.42
N ARG A 77 8.07 20.23 10.01
CA ARG A 77 7.79 20.49 8.59
C ARG A 77 9.02 20.94 7.80
N MET A 78 9.97 21.60 8.45
CA MET A 78 11.21 22.07 7.83
C MET A 78 12.28 20.98 7.74
N ASP A 79 12.33 20.05 8.70
CA ASP A 79 13.28 18.93 8.70
C ASP A 79 12.77 17.78 7.82
N ARG A 80 13.03 17.89 6.51
CA ARG A 80 12.69 16.85 5.53
C ARG A 80 13.58 15.59 5.60
N SER A 81 14.50 15.50 6.58
CA SER A 81 15.65 14.58 6.50
C SER A 81 15.69 13.42 7.50
N ARG A 82 14.70 13.24 8.39
CA ARG A 82 14.89 12.32 9.55
C ARG A 82 13.85 11.23 9.79
N ASP A 83 14.41 10.02 9.87
CA ASP A 83 13.95 8.87 10.63
C ASP A 83 13.90 9.18 12.14
N GLY A 84 12.81 9.80 12.60
CA GLY A 84 12.16 9.57 13.90
C GLY A 84 12.89 9.80 15.25
N PHE A 85 14.21 9.94 15.31
CA PHE A 85 14.95 10.00 16.58
C PHE A 85 16.09 11.05 16.53
N GLY A 86 15.83 12.23 17.08
CA GLY A 86 16.84 13.28 17.22
C GLY A 86 16.25 14.61 17.70
N MET A 87 17.11 15.51 18.17
CA MET A 87 16.72 16.90 18.42
C MET A 87 16.34 17.59 17.10
N LEU A 88 15.21 18.30 17.09
CA LEU A 88 14.81 19.19 16.00
C LEU A 88 15.65 20.47 16.07
N SER A 89 16.28 20.82 14.96
CA SER A 89 17.06 22.05 14.83
C SER A 89 16.73 22.74 13.51
N GLY A 90 16.54 24.05 13.55
CA GLY A 90 16.30 24.85 12.36
C GLY A 90 15.96 26.30 12.71
N ASP A 91 16.13 27.18 11.74
CA ASP A 91 15.78 28.60 11.88
C ASP A 91 14.29 28.79 11.64
N LEU A 92 13.58 29.29 12.65
CA LEU A 92 12.19 29.66 12.48
C LEU A 92 12.07 30.92 11.62
N PRO A 93 11.16 30.95 10.63
CA PRO A 93 10.98 32.11 9.76
C PRO A 93 10.43 33.34 10.48
N PHE A 94 9.81 33.13 11.65
CA PHE A 94 9.20 34.18 12.47
C PHE A 94 9.59 34.03 13.94
N PRO A 95 9.62 35.13 14.71
CA PRO A 95 10.00 35.09 16.13
C PRO A 95 8.90 34.54 17.06
N SER A 96 7.64 34.54 16.59
CA SER A 96 6.48 34.08 17.35
C SER A 96 5.32 33.70 16.44
N LEU A 97 4.39 32.92 16.99
CA LEU A 97 3.09 32.60 16.39
C LEU A 97 2.34 33.84 15.86
N GLY A 98 2.25 34.90 16.69
CA GLY A 98 1.55 36.13 16.31
C GLY A 98 2.20 36.89 15.16
N ALA A 99 3.54 36.89 15.11
CA ALA A 99 4.30 37.48 14.02
C ALA A 99 4.09 36.72 12.70
N ALA A 100 4.12 35.38 12.74
CA ALA A 100 3.86 34.53 11.57
C ALA A 100 2.48 34.83 10.96
N LYS A 101 1.43 34.84 11.80
CA LYS A 101 0.06 35.14 11.39
C LYS A 101 -0.07 36.55 10.77
N GLN A 102 0.48 37.58 11.42
CA GLN A 102 0.39 38.94 10.93
C GLN A 102 1.14 39.12 9.60
N SER A 103 2.34 38.54 9.47
CA SER A 103 3.09 38.54 8.22
C SER A 103 2.34 37.80 7.11
N GLY A 104 1.66 36.70 7.43
CA GLY A 104 0.82 35.97 6.47
C GLY A 104 -0.36 36.81 5.97
N LEU A 105 -1.08 37.50 6.87
CA LEU A 105 -2.17 38.40 6.47
C LEU A 105 -1.72 39.50 5.51
N VAL A 106 -0.58 40.14 5.80
CA VAL A 106 0.00 41.18 4.95
C VAL A 106 0.39 40.60 3.58
N ALA A 107 1.07 39.44 3.58
CA ALA A 107 1.48 38.78 2.34
C ALA A 107 0.29 38.36 1.47
N GLY A 108 -0.78 37.83 2.08
CA GLY A 108 -1.99 37.44 1.38
C GLY A 108 -2.75 38.63 0.76
N ALA A 109 -2.87 39.73 1.51
CA ALA A 109 -3.48 40.96 1.00
C ALA A 109 -2.68 41.57 -0.16
N GLU A 110 -1.35 41.54 -0.08
CA GLU A 110 -0.48 41.99 -1.16
C GLU A 110 -0.58 41.10 -2.40
N GLY A 111 -0.57 39.78 -2.23
CA GLY A 111 -0.77 38.83 -3.32
C GLY A 111 -2.10 39.04 -4.04
N ARG A 112 -3.18 39.28 -3.28
CA ARG A 112 -4.48 39.66 -3.83
C ARG A 112 -4.39 40.93 -4.68
N ARG A 113 -3.78 41.99 -4.15
CA ARG A 113 -3.63 43.28 -4.84
C ARG A 113 -2.85 43.13 -6.14
N LEU A 114 -1.73 42.42 -6.11
CA LEU A 114 -0.86 42.19 -7.27
C LEU A 114 -1.55 41.32 -8.33
N TRP A 115 -2.27 40.27 -7.90
CA TRP A 115 -3.06 39.44 -8.80
C TRP A 115 -4.18 40.23 -9.49
N GLU A 116 -4.91 41.06 -8.75
CA GLU A 116 -5.94 41.92 -9.32
C GLU A 116 -5.37 42.95 -10.29
N ALA A 117 -4.18 43.50 -10.01
CA ALA A 117 -3.49 44.40 -10.93
C ALA A 117 -3.09 43.69 -12.23
N TYR A 118 -2.49 42.50 -12.13
CA TYR A 118 -2.13 41.66 -13.30
C TYR A 118 -3.37 41.28 -14.12
N ARG A 119 -4.50 40.96 -13.49
CA ARG A 119 -5.75 40.67 -14.19
C ARG A 119 -6.31 41.85 -14.97
N ARG A 120 -6.14 43.08 -14.47
CA ARG A 120 -6.58 44.30 -15.16
C ARG A 120 -5.63 44.70 -16.28
N ASP A 121 -4.33 44.49 -16.08
CA ASP A 121 -3.27 44.76 -17.04
C ASP A 121 -2.20 43.64 -17.01
N PRO A 122 -2.22 42.70 -17.97
CA PRO A 122 -1.30 41.56 -18.02
C PRO A 122 0.09 41.95 -18.58
N SER A 123 0.55 43.18 -18.32
CA SER A 123 1.86 43.66 -18.72
C SER A 123 3.01 42.89 -18.05
N GLY A 124 4.18 42.89 -18.69
CA GLY A 124 5.38 42.24 -18.16
C GLY A 124 5.79 42.75 -16.76
N ALA A 125 5.54 44.04 -16.48
CA ALA A 125 5.81 44.65 -15.18
C ALA A 125 4.91 44.06 -14.06
N ASN A 126 3.60 43.95 -14.29
CA ASN A 126 2.68 43.36 -13.31
C ASN A 126 2.94 41.86 -13.11
N ARG A 127 3.30 41.14 -14.19
CA ARG A 127 3.72 39.74 -14.09
C ARG A 127 5.00 39.57 -13.27
N GLN A 128 5.99 40.44 -13.49
CA GLN A 128 7.23 40.42 -12.72
C GLN A 128 6.99 40.73 -11.24
N ALA A 129 6.15 41.72 -10.93
CA ALA A 129 5.79 42.06 -9.55
C ALA A 129 5.12 40.87 -8.82
N LEU A 130 4.24 40.15 -9.50
CA LEU A 130 3.62 38.92 -8.95
C LEU A 130 4.66 37.83 -8.67
N ARG A 131 5.63 37.63 -9.58
CA ARG A 131 6.73 36.66 -9.38
C ARG A 131 7.66 37.06 -8.24
N GLU A 132 7.97 38.34 -8.11
CA GLU A 132 8.77 38.87 -7.00
C GLU A 132 8.06 38.66 -5.67
N TRP A 133 6.75 38.84 -5.62
CA TRP A 133 5.95 38.48 -4.45
C TRP A 133 6.00 36.97 -4.15
N LEU A 134 5.81 36.10 -5.15
CA LEU A 134 5.90 34.64 -4.98
C LEU A 134 7.27 34.20 -4.44
N ARG A 135 8.36 34.76 -4.97
CA ARG A 135 9.72 34.52 -4.46
C ARG A 135 9.90 35.07 -3.05
N GLY A 136 9.32 36.24 -2.76
CA GLY A 136 9.39 36.89 -1.44
C GLY A 136 8.62 36.16 -0.33
N VAL A 137 7.52 35.49 -0.68
CA VAL A 137 6.85 34.56 0.24
C VAL A 137 7.69 33.30 0.41
N GLY A 138 8.15 32.68 -0.69
CA GLY A 138 9.08 31.54 -0.68
C GLY A 138 8.60 30.31 0.11
N THR A 139 9.35 29.21 0.06
CA THR A 139 8.98 27.97 0.77
C THR A 139 9.34 28.00 2.26
N THR A 140 10.37 28.76 2.66
CA THR A 140 10.78 28.86 4.07
C THR A 140 9.68 29.41 4.96
N LYS A 141 8.95 30.45 4.51
CA LYS A 141 7.83 31.02 5.28
C LYS A 141 6.57 30.19 5.14
N THR A 142 6.30 29.60 3.97
CA THR A 142 5.05 28.86 3.74
C THR A 142 5.04 27.47 4.39
N ARG A 143 6.19 26.97 4.88
CA ARG A 143 6.25 25.82 5.80
C ARG A 143 5.70 26.10 7.20
N ASP A 144 5.61 27.37 7.58
CA ASP A 144 4.91 27.78 8.79
C ASP A 144 3.40 27.79 8.54
N ALA A 145 2.68 26.91 9.24
CA ALA A 145 1.25 26.72 9.04
C ALA A 145 0.40 27.96 9.36
N GLU A 146 0.85 28.82 10.26
CA GLU A 146 0.11 30.03 10.68
C GLU A 146 0.30 31.17 9.71
N TYR A 147 1.54 31.35 9.24
CA TYR A 147 1.80 32.20 8.08
C TYR A 147 1.01 31.73 6.85
N ALA A 148 1.08 30.43 6.53
CA ALA A 148 0.44 29.85 5.36
C ALA A 148 -1.08 29.99 5.38
N SER A 149 -1.74 29.63 6.49
CA SER A 149 -3.20 29.76 6.64
C SER A 149 -3.65 31.22 6.54
N ALA A 150 -2.93 32.14 7.17
CA ALA A 150 -3.21 33.56 7.10
C ALA A 150 -2.99 34.13 5.68
N MET A 151 -1.92 33.72 5.00
CA MET A 151 -1.62 34.12 3.62
C MET A 151 -2.68 33.65 2.64
N LEU A 152 -3.07 32.36 2.68
CA LEU A 152 -4.12 31.81 1.84
C LEU A 152 -5.48 32.46 2.11
N GLY A 153 -5.79 32.71 3.39
CA GLY A 153 -6.98 33.45 3.80
C GLY A 153 -7.00 34.90 3.32
N GLY A 154 -5.84 35.57 3.36
CA GLY A 154 -5.63 36.93 2.86
C GLY A 154 -5.68 37.01 1.33
N LEU A 155 -5.26 35.96 0.61
CA LEU A 155 -5.41 35.87 -0.85
C LEU A 155 -6.89 35.72 -1.24
N GLY A 156 -7.61 34.83 -0.54
CA GLY A 156 -9.03 34.53 -0.73
C GLY A 156 -9.30 33.54 -1.86
N ARG A 157 -10.41 32.79 -1.76
CA ARG A 157 -10.72 31.63 -2.63
C ARG A 157 -10.63 31.91 -4.13
N ALA A 158 -11.22 33.01 -4.59
CA ALA A 158 -11.32 33.31 -6.02
C ALA A 158 -9.94 33.63 -6.63
N ASN A 159 -9.11 34.34 -5.88
CA ASN A 159 -7.76 34.69 -6.33
C ASN A 159 -6.81 33.51 -6.21
N PHE A 160 -6.95 32.68 -5.17
CA PHE A 160 -6.22 31.41 -5.06
C PHE A 160 -6.46 30.52 -6.29
N LYS A 161 -7.73 30.22 -6.60
CA LYS A 161 -8.11 29.41 -7.76
C LYS A 161 -7.55 29.98 -9.07
N ALA A 162 -7.76 31.27 -9.29
CA ALA A 162 -7.36 31.93 -10.52
C ALA A 162 -5.82 32.00 -10.68
N LEU A 163 -5.10 32.26 -9.59
CA LEU A 163 -3.64 32.27 -9.57
C LEU A 163 -3.06 30.89 -9.90
N VAL A 164 -3.51 29.83 -9.20
CA VAL A 164 -3.04 28.46 -9.46
C VAL A 164 -3.34 28.04 -10.90
N THR A 165 -4.54 28.36 -11.40
CA THR A 165 -4.94 28.08 -12.79
C THR A 165 -4.02 28.77 -13.80
N ASP A 166 -3.61 30.01 -13.53
CA ASP A 166 -2.76 30.79 -14.41
C ASP A 166 -1.31 30.29 -14.41
N LEU A 167 -0.77 30.01 -13.21
CA LEU A 167 0.58 29.47 -13.05
C LEU A 167 0.72 28.07 -13.64
N ALA A 168 -0.34 27.25 -13.60
CA ALA A 168 -0.38 25.92 -14.18
C ALA A 168 -0.76 25.89 -15.66
N ARG A 169 -1.06 27.04 -16.30
CA ARG A 169 -1.54 27.11 -17.69
C ARG A 169 -0.48 26.66 -18.72
N GLY A 170 0.76 26.43 -18.31
CA GLY A 170 1.84 25.93 -19.15
C GLY A 170 1.57 24.55 -19.79
N SER A 171 0.63 23.76 -19.25
CA SER A 171 0.32 22.43 -19.80
C SER A 171 -0.39 22.53 -21.16
N ALA A 172 0.24 22.04 -22.23
CA ALA A 172 -0.47 21.66 -23.43
C ALA A 172 -1.55 20.61 -23.07
N GLY A 173 -2.83 20.90 -23.34
CA GLY A 173 -3.89 19.89 -23.34
C GLY A 173 -4.42 19.37 -22.00
N GLY A 174 -3.97 19.89 -20.84
CA GLY A 174 -4.47 19.42 -19.54
C GLY A 174 -3.88 18.07 -19.08
N HIS A 175 -2.84 17.59 -19.75
CA HIS A 175 -2.11 16.35 -19.45
C HIS A 175 -1.08 16.49 -18.32
N GLY A 176 -1.13 17.59 -17.56
CA GLY A 176 -0.16 17.91 -16.51
C GLY A 176 1.09 18.57 -17.06
N LEU A 177 1.93 19.08 -16.16
CA LEU A 177 3.21 19.68 -16.52
C LEU A 177 4.26 18.58 -16.64
N SER A 178 5.04 18.57 -17.71
CA SER A 178 6.26 17.77 -17.81
C SER A 178 7.29 18.18 -16.75
N ALA A 179 8.33 17.36 -16.56
CA ALA A 179 9.38 17.68 -15.58
C ALA A 179 10.03 19.05 -15.83
N ASP A 180 10.32 19.40 -17.09
CA ASP A 180 10.94 20.67 -17.46
C ASP A 180 9.99 21.86 -17.27
N GLU A 181 8.70 21.69 -17.61
CA GLU A 181 7.67 22.72 -17.39
C GLU A 181 7.43 22.94 -15.90
N LEU A 182 7.38 21.86 -15.12
CA LEU A 182 7.24 21.90 -13.66
C LEU A 182 8.41 22.65 -13.03
N GLU A 183 9.63 22.39 -13.50
CA GLU A 183 10.83 23.11 -13.05
C GLU A 183 10.75 24.61 -13.42
N GLY A 184 10.28 24.92 -14.63
CA GLY A 184 10.08 26.30 -15.10
C GLY A 184 9.08 27.11 -14.26
N VAL A 185 8.08 26.45 -13.66
CA VAL A 185 7.08 27.10 -12.78
C VAL A 185 7.33 26.89 -11.29
N ARG A 186 8.33 26.09 -10.89
CA ARG A 186 8.60 25.72 -9.49
C ARG A 186 8.67 26.93 -8.58
N ALA A 187 9.49 27.91 -8.93
CA ALA A 187 9.69 29.12 -8.12
C ALA A 187 8.40 29.95 -7.91
N ASP A 188 7.45 29.82 -8.83
CA ASP A 188 6.17 30.55 -8.79
C ASP A 188 5.08 29.72 -8.06
N LEU A 189 5.00 28.40 -8.28
CA LEU A 189 3.90 27.57 -7.77
C LEU A 189 4.23 26.82 -6.46
N GLU A 190 5.49 26.44 -6.22
CA GLU A 190 5.90 25.70 -5.02
C GLU A 190 5.55 26.42 -3.71
N PRO A 191 5.73 27.75 -3.56
CA PRO A 191 5.34 28.45 -2.33
C PRO A 191 3.85 28.31 -2.03
N ILE A 192 2.98 28.30 -3.05
CA ILE A 192 1.54 28.12 -2.88
C ILE A 192 1.21 26.66 -2.52
N ALA A 193 1.83 25.70 -3.19
CA ALA A 193 1.65 24.27 -2.89
C ALA A 193 2.09 23.92 -1.46
N GLU A 194 3.21 24.48 -0.99
CA GLU A 194 3.72 24.30 0.37
C GLU A 194 2.84 25.02 1.41
N ALA A 195 2.28 26.19 1.09
CA ALA A 195 1.34 26.86 1.97
C ALA A 195 0.08 26.01 2.20
N VAL A 196 -0.46 25.41 1.14
CA VAL A 196 -1.62 24.50 1.25
C VAL A 196 -1.26 23.28 2.08
N ALA A 197 -0.13 22.64 1.80
CA ALA A 197 0.33 21.47 2.54
C ALA A 197 0.49 21.76 4.04
N SER A 198 1.12 22.87 4.39
CA SER A 198 1.42 23.25 5.77
C SER A 198 0.18 23.67 6.53
N ALA A 199 -0.72 24.43 5.90
CA ALA A 199 -2.00 24.79 6.51
C ALA A 199 -2.88 23.55 6.74
N GLU A 200 -2.95 22.62 5.79
CA GLU A 200 -3.73 21.38 5.93
C GLU A 200 -3.14 20.46 6.99
N ALA A 201 -1.82 20.28 7.03
CA ALA A 201 -1.15 19.42 8.00
C ALA A 201 -1.43 19.86 9.45
N ALA A 202 -1.59 21.17 9.68
CA ALA A 202 -1.97 21.73 10.97
C ALA A 202 -3.49 21.79 11.22
N GLY A 203 -4.33 21.32 10.30
CA GLY A 203 -5.79 21.42 10.39
C GLY A 203 -6.31 22.87 10.30
N ARG A 204 -5.53 23.77 9.69
CA ARG A 204 -5.79 25.21 9.58
C ARG A 204 -6.07 25.67 8.16
N LEU A 205 -6.11 24.76 7.18
CA LEU A 205 -6.57 25.08 5.83
C LEU A 205 -8.06 25.41 5.89
N ARG A 206 -8.41 26.61 5.45
CA ARG A 206 -9.81 27.03 5.45
C ARG A 206 -10.63 26.17 4.49
N ALA A 207 -11.86 25.83 4.89
CA ALA A 207 -12.72 24.92 4.13
C ALA A 207 -12.94 25.39 2.69
N GLU A 208 -13.07 26.70 2.46
CA GLU A 208 -13.24 27.28 1.13
C GLU A 208 -12.00 27.16 0.23
N ILE A 209 -10.80 27.13 0.80
CA ILE A 209 -9.57 26.91 0.01
C ILE A 209 -9.42 25.41 -0.27
N ARG A 210 -9.70 24.57 0.73
CA ARG A 210 -9.69 23.11 0.58
C ARG A 210 -10.65 22.65 -0.51
N ASP A 211 -11.85 23.24 -0.57
CA ASP A 211 -12.84 22.96 -1.62
C ASP A 211 -12.32 23.36 -3.02
N GLU A 212 -11.68 24.52 -3.16
CA GLU A 212 -11.07 24.90 -4.44
C GLU A 212 -9.92 23.97 -4.86
N VAL A 213 -9.12 23.45 -3.93
CA VAL A 213 -8.09 22.45 -4.24
C VAL A 213 -8.72 21.16 -4.77
N LEU A 214 -9.77 20.66 -4.11
CA LEU A 214 -10.38 19.38 -4.47
C LEU A 214 -11.27 19.46 -5.71
N ASN A 215 -11.98 20.57 -5.90
CA ASN A 215 -13.08 20.67 -6.87
C ASN A 215 -12.96 21.87 -7.82
N GLY A 216 -12.07 22.82 -7.53
CA GLY A 216 -12.08 24.13 -8.15
C GLY A 216 -10.96 24.38 -9.16
N ILE A 217 -9.75 23.92 -8.87
CA ILE A 217 -8.57 24.10 -9.72
C ILE A 217 -8.50 23.03 -10.83
N PRO A 218 -7.94 23.35 -12.00
CA PRO A 218 -7.75 22.37 -13.06
C PRO A 218 -6.84 21.21 -12.62
N ILE A 219 -7.07 20.03 -13.20
CA ILE A 219 -6.32 18.78 -12.93
C ILE A 219 -4.80 18.99 -13.06
N ALA A 220 -4.33 19.74 -14.05
CA ALA A 220 -2.90 20.06 -14.22
C ALA A 220 -2.32 20.90 -13.07
N GLY A 221 -3.10 21.83 -12.51
CA GLY A 221 -2.68 22.60 -11.34
C GLY A 221 -2.66 21.74 -10.08
N LEU A 222 -3.66 20.86 -9.94
CA LEU A 222 -3.76 19.93 -8.82
C LEU A 222 -2.60 18.91 -8.82
N SER A 223 -2.25 18.32 -9.96
CA SER A 223 -1.11 17.41 -10.09
C SER A 223 0.23 18.11 -9.87
N ALA A 224 0.38 19.35 -10.36
CA ALA A 224 1.57 20.15 -10.09
C ALA A 224 1.73 20.47 -8.59
N MET A 225 0.64 20.75 -7.87
CA MET A 225 0.69 20.95 -6.42
C MET A 225 1.15 19.70 -5.66
N LEU A 226 0.75 18.49 -6.10
CA LEU A 226 1.26 17.22 -5.56
C LEU A 226 2.75 17.00 -5.87
N ALA A 227 3.19 17.42 -7.06
CA ALA A 227 4.57 17.26 -7.49
C ALA A 227 5.53 18.19 -6.72
N LEU A 228 5.08 19.39 -6.38
CA LEU A 228 5.93 20.45 -5.82
C LEU A 228 6.03 20.42 -4.29
N ALA A 229 5.03 19.91 -3.59
CA ALA A 229 5.04 19.86 -2.12
C ALA A 229 4.47 18.55 -1.58
N ASP A 230 5.01 18.09 -0.45
CA ASP A 230 4.55 16.88 0.23
C ASP A 230 3.23 17.15 0.94
N GLN A 231 2.13 16.91 0.24
CA GLN A 231 0.79 17.11 0.78
C GLN A 231 0.51 16.11 1.92
N PRO A 232 -0.11 16.55 3.03
CA PRO A 232 -0.51 15.64 4.09
C PRO A 232 -1.55 14.64 3.58
N ARG A 233 -1.56 13.43 4.16
CA ARG A 233 -2.44 12.33 3.75
C ARG A 233 -3.92 12.70 3.65
N SER A 234 -4.40 13.58 4.55
CA SER A 234 -5.79 14.09 4.59
C SER A 234 -6.21 14.86 3.33
N LEU A 235 -5.25 15.34 2.55
CA LEU A 235 -5.46 16.01 1.27
C LEU A 235 -4.91 15.21 0.09
N LEU A 236 -3.78 14.51 0.26
CA LEU A 236 -3.17 13.68 -0.78
C LEU A 236 -4.14 12.60 -1.29
N VAL A 237 -4.74 11.80 -0.40
CA VAL A 237 -5.60 10.68 -0.81
C VAL A 237 -6.87 11.16 -1.54
N PRO A 238 -7.63 12.15 -1.02
CA PRO A 238 -8.75 12.73 -1.77
C PRO A 238 -8.34 13.35 -3.11
N THR A 239 -7.20 14.04 -3.14
CA THR A 239 -6.67 14.66 -4.37
C THR A 239 -6.31 13.61 -5.42
N ALA A 240 -5.59 12.56 -5.02
CA ALA A 240 -5.24 11.46 -5.90
C ALA A 240 -6.48 10.79 -6.50
N ARG A 241 -7.58 10.66 -5.72
CA ARG A 241 -8.85 10.16 -6.25
C ARG A 241 -9.41 11.06 -7.34
N VAL A 242 -9.45 12.37 -7.12
CA VAL A 242 -9.94 13.32 -8.13
C VAL A 242 -9.08 13.23 -9.39
N LEU A 243 -7.75 13.19 -9.25
CA LEU A 243 -6.84 13.10 -10.38
C LEU A 243 -7.08 11.81 -11.17
N VAL A 244 -7.10 10.65 -10.51
CA VAL A 244 -7.30 9.33 -11.13
C VAL A 244 -8.68 9.20 -11.81
N GLN A 245 -9.71 9.87 -11.30
CA GLN A 245 -11.03 9.91 -11.97
C GLN A 245 -11.04 10.70 -13.28
N HIS A 246 -10.10 11.64 -13.46
CA HIS A 246 -9.94 12.45 -14.67
C HIS A 246 -8.76 11.99 -15.53
N SER A 247 -8.23 10.81 -15.23
CA SER A 247 -7.05 10.23 -15.89
C SER A 247 -7.34 9.55 -17.22
N ASP A 248 -8.22 10.13 -18.03
CA ASP A 248 -8.42 9.63 -19.39
C ASP A 248 -7.18 9.97 -20.22
N ALA A 249 -6.30 8.98 -20.39
CA ALA A 249 -5.13 9.04 -21.25
C ALA A 249 -5.53 8.80 -22.73
N GLN A 250 -6.58 9.47 -23.20
CA GLN A 250 -6.95 9.42 -24.61
C GLN A 250 -6.09 10.42 -25.39
N GLY A 251 -5.05 9.93 -26.05
CA GLY A 251 -4.17 10.74 -26.88
C GLY A 251 -2.78 10.13 -27.00
N ALA A 252 -2.00 10.58 -27.98
CA ALA A 252 -0.61 10.15 -28.15
C ALA A 252 0.37 10.92 -27.24
N GLU A 253 -0.12 11.90 -26.46
CA GLU A 253 0.70 12.79 -25.64
C GLU A 253 0.95 12.23 -24.23
N PRO A 254 2.13 12.47 -23.63
CA PRO A 254 2.43 12.07 -22.26
C PRO A 254 1.50 12.69 -21.21
N ASN A 255 0.85 11.85 -20.38
CA ASN A 255 0.03 12.26 -19.25
C ASN A 255 0.80 12.26 -17.92
N TRP A 256 1.39 13.42 -17.61
CA TRP A 256 2.13 13.70 -16.39
C TRP A 256 1.25 13.80 -15.13
N ASN A 257 -0.07 13.99 -15.24
CA ASN A 257 -0.94 14.04 -14.05
C ASN A 257 -0.86 12.75 -13.24
N ASN A 258 -0.91 11.60 -13.91
CA ASN A 258 -0.79 10.29 -13.27
C ASN A 258 0.60 10.08 -12.69
N HIS A 259 1.65 10.48 -13.42
CA HIS A 259 3.02 10.37 -12.96
C HIS A 259 3.23 11.10 -11.64
N TRP A 260 2.78 12.36 -11.53
CA TRP A 260 2.91 13.13 -10.30
C TRP A 260 2.02 12.61 -9.17
N THR A 261 0.83 12.11 -9.50
CA THR A 261 -0.08 11.50 -8.51
C THR A 261 0.56 10.27 -7.87
N VAL A 262 1.03 9.33 -8.69
CA VAL A 262 1.68 8.11 -8.21
C VAL A 262 3.00 8.44 -7.53
N GLY A 263 3.76 9.41 -8.04
CA GLY A 263 4.98 9.89 -7.41
C GLY A 263 4.76 10.46 -6.01
N ALA A 264 3.67 11.20 -5.80
CA ALA A 264 3.30 11.71 -4.47
C ALA A 264 2.85 10.58 -3.54
N LEU A 265 2.04 9.63 -4.02
CA LEU A 265 1.63 8.45 -3.24
C LEU A 265 2.82 7.55 -2.89
N ALA A 266 3.82 7.42 -3.76
CA ALA A 266 5.01 6.61 -3.53
C ALA A 266 5.87 7.12 -2.35
N ARG A 267 5.79 8.42 -2.01
CA ARG A 267 6.52 9.02 -0.88
C ARG A 267 5.85 8.73 0.48
N ASP A 268 4.60 8.27 0.50
CA ASP A 268 3.86 7.91 1.71
C ASP A 268 3.16 6.55 1.51
N PRO A 269 3.78 5.44 1.95
CA PRO A 269 3.19 4.11 1.82
C PRO A 269 1.82 3.98 2.48
N LEU A 270 1.54 4.69 3.58
CA LEU A 270 0.22 4.68 4.23
C LEU A 270 -0.83 5.36 3.35
N ALA A 271 -0.48 6.48 2.69
CA ALA A 271 -1.38 7.12 1.74
C ALA A 271 -1.69 6.21 0.54
N MET A 272 -0.68 5.52 0.00
CA MET A 272 -0.88 4.55 -1.08
C MET A 272 -1.74 3.36 -0.61
N GLN A 273 -1.53 2.85 0.60
CA GLN A 273 -2.38 1.81 1.19
C GLN A 273 -3.84 2.27 1.35
N GLU A 274 -4.08 3.47 1.89
CA GLU A 274 -5.43 4.04 2.01
C GLU A 274 -6.12 4.22 0.65
N PHE A 275 -5.36 4.63 -0.37
CA PHE A 275 -5.85 4.75 -1.74
C PHE A 275 -6.23 3.37 -2.32
N MET A 276 -5.33 2.38 -2.21
CA MET A 276 -5.55 1.00 -2.67
C MET A 276 -6.63 0.26 -1.87
N GLY A 277 -6.89 0.67 -0.62
CA GLY A 277 -7.97 0.19 0.23
C GLY A 277 -9.36 0.46 -0.37
N ARG A 278 -9.49 1.36 -1.35
CA ARG A 278 -10.72 1.55 -2.11
C ARG A 278 -10.63 0.90 -3.48
N ARG A 279 -11.34 -0.22 -3.64
CA ARG A 279 -11.38 -0.97 -4.91
C ARG A 279 -11.72 -0.11 -6.13
N SER A 280 -12.64 0.85 -6.02
CA SER A 280 -13.00 1.75 -7.13
C SER A 280 -11.82 2.60 -7.63
N ASP A 281 -11.03 3.11 -6.69
CA ASP A 281 -9.91 4.00 -6.96
C ASP A 281 -8.75 3.20 -7.57
N LEU A 282 -8.48 2.02 -6.99
CA LEU A 282 -7.50 1.07 -7.51
C LEU A 282 -7.84 0.58 -8.92
N THR A 283 -9.11 0.24 -9.17
CA THR A 283 -9.62 -0.14 -10.50
C THR A 283 -9.34 0.93 -11.54
N LEU A 284 -9.50 2.22 -11.20
CA LEU A 284 -9.22 3.33 -12.11
C LEU A 284 -7.71 3.47 -12.38
N LEU A 285 -6.88 3.39 -11.33
CA LEU A 285 -5.42 3.50 -11.46
C LEU A 285 -4.82 2.35 -12.29
N LEU A 286 -5.33 1.13 -12.12
CA LEU A 286 -4.82 -0.07 -12.79
C LEU A 286 -5.47 -0.33 -14.16
N ARG A 287 -6.29 0.58 -14.70
CA ARG A 287 -6.82 0.42 -16.07
C ARG A 287 -5.68 0.38 -17.08
N PRO A 288 -5.75 -0.45 -18.13
CA PRO A 288 -4.73 -0.48 -19.17
C PRO A 288 -4.49 0.87 -19.84
N SER A 289 -5.54 1.67 -20.03
CA SER A 289 -5.43 3.03 -20.58
C SER A 289 -4.61 3.97 -19.68
N VAL A 290 -4.59 3.76 -18.37
CA VAL A 290 -3.78 4.56 -17.44
C VAL A 290 -2.36 3.99 -17.33
N THR A 291 -2.25 2.69 -17.07
CA THR A 291 -0.95 2.03 -16.81
C THR A 291 -0.05 2.01 -18.04
N LYS A 292 -0.60 1.65 -19.20
CA LYS A 292 0.13 1.56 -20.48
C LYS A 292 -0.09 2.78 -21.38
N GLY A 293 -1.24 3.45 -21.26
CA GLY A 293 -1.64 4.53 -22.17
C GLY A 293 -1.16 5.93 -21.77
N THR A 294 -0.47 6.12 -20.64
CA THR A 294 0.02 7.46 -20.25
C THR A 294 1.13 8.00 -21.14
N HIS A 295 1.82 7.17 -21.93
CA HIS A 295 2.98 7.54 -22.75
C HIS A 295 4.09 8.30 -21.99
N THR A 296 4.06 8.28 -20.64
CA THR A 296 4.97 9.06 -19.80
C THR A 296 6.17 8.19 -19.43
N PRO A 297 7.41 8.63 -19.74
CA PRO A 297 8.60 7.84 -19.46
C PRO A 297 8.68 7.40 -17.99
N GLY A 298 8.88 6.10 -17.77
CA GLY A 298 9.10 5.54 -16.43
C GLY A 298 7.85 5.40 -15.55
N PHE A 299 6.64 5.73 -16.03
CA PHE A 299 5.41 5.67 -15.22
C PHE A 299 5.13 4.27 -14.65
N GLU A 300 5.19 3.22 -15.47
CA GLU A 300 4.93 1.85 -14.99
C GLU A 300 5.89 1.41 -13.88
N ARG A 301 7.17 1.79 -14.00
CA ARG A 301 8.17 1.50 -12.98
C ARG A 301 7.88 2.24 -11.69
N LEU A 302 7.48 3.51 -11.78
CA LEU A 302 7.08 4.31 -10.62
C LEU A 302 5.83 3.72 -9.93
N LEU A 303 4.84 3.27 -10.71
CA LEU A 303 3.66 2.60 -10.19
C LEU A 303 4.01 1.28 -9.49
N ALA A 304 4.87 0.47 -10.11
CA ALA A 304 5.36 -0.76 -9.49
C ALA A 304 6.10 -0.47 -8.18
N GLN A 305 6.97 0.55 -8.14
CA GLN A 305 7.64 0.98 -6.92
C GLN A 305 6.66 1.46 -5.84
N ALA A 306 5.66 2.26 -6.20
CA ALA A 306 4.64 2.73 -5.26
C ALA A 306 3.83 1.57 -4.67
N MET A 307 3.38 0.64 -5.51
CA MET A 307 2.66 -0.56 -5.07
C MET A 307 3.53 -1.46 -4.22
N ASN A 308 4.82 -1.63 -4.58
CA ASN A 308 5.76 -2.40 -3.77
C ASN A 308 5.93 -1.75 -2.38
N GLY A 309 6.20 -0.44 -2.35
CA GLY A 309 6.30 0.32 -1.12
C GLY A 309 5.05 0.20 -0.26
N ALA A 310 3.85 0.16 -0.85
CA ALA A 310 2.60 0.01 -0.13
C ALA A 310 2.29 -1.42 0.34
N THR A 311 2.77 -2.45 -0.36
CA THR A 311 2.38 -3.85 -0.12
C THR A 311 3.48 -4.72 0.48
N ALA A 312 4.72 -4.22 0.56
CA ALA A 312 5.85 -4.91 1.15
C ALA A 312 5.66 -5.17 2.67
N PRO A 313 6.17 -6.32 3.18
CA PRO A 313 6.16 -6.61 4.61
C PRO A 313 6.80 -5.48 5.43
N GLY A 314 6.18 -5.13 6.55
CA GLY A 314 6.67 -4.07 7.45
C GLY A 314 6.38 -2.63 6.99
N SER A 315 5.83 -2.43 5.79
CA SER A 315 5.50 -1.09 5.32
C SER A 315 4.12 -0.61 5.79
N GLY A 316 4.02 0.64 6.24
CA GLY A 316 2.77 1.27 6.66
C GLY A 316 1.99 0.48 7.71
N ASP A 317 0.67 0.48 7.60
CA ASP A 317 -0.22 -0.21 8.54
C ASP A 317 -0.54 -1.62 8.05
N ALA A 318 -0.45 -2.61 8.95
CA ALA A 318 -0.64 -4.01 8.58
C ALA A 318 -2.08 -4.35 8.16
N GLY A 319 -3.09 -3.66 8.71
CA GLY A 319 -4.49 -3.82 8.34
C GLY A 319 -4.77 -3.25 6.96
N LEU A 320 -4.37 -2.00 6.73
CA LEU A 320 -4.52 -1.33 5.44
C LEU A 320 -3.71 -2.02 4.34
N ARG A 321 -2.50 -2.48 4.64
CA ARG A 321 -1.68 -3.27 3.69
C ARG A 321 -2.39 -4.54 3.22
N ARG A 322 -3.05 -5.25 4.15
CA ARG A 322 -3.82 -6.46 3.85
C ARG A 322 -5.04 -6.14 2.98
N GLU A 323 -5.77 -5.09 3.32
CA GLU A 323 -6.93 -4.64 2.55
C GLU A 323 -6.54 -4.19 1.13
N ALA A 324 -5.44 -3.43 1.00
CA ALA A 324 -4.86 -3.03 -0.27
C ALA A 324 -4.49 -4.24 -1.15
N TYR A 325 -3.88 -5.28 -0.55
CA TYR A 325 -3.54 -6.51 -1.27
C TYR A 325 -4.80 -7.29 -1.71
N ILE A 326 -5.78 -7.47 -0.83
CA ILE A 326 -7.06 -8.13 -1.17
C ILE A 326 -7.77 -7.41 -2.32
N ASN A 327 -7.81 -6.08 -2.30
CA ASN A 327 -8.38 -5.32 -3.41
C ASN A 327 -7.57 -5.47 -4.69
N THR A 328 -6.24 -5.54 -4.61
CA THR A 328 -5.36 -5.78 -5.76
C THR A 328 -5.66 -7.13 -6.40
N VAL A 329 -5.79 -8.20 -5.60
CA VAL A 329 -6.22 -9.53 -6.06
C VAL A 329 -7.58 -9.43 -6.76
N ASN A 330 -8.55 -8.79 -6.13
CA ASN A 330 -9.91 -8.65 -6.66
C ASN A 330 -10.02 -7.80 -7.94
N VAL A 331 -9.12 -6.82 -8.14
CA VAL A 331 -9.09 -6.00 -9.36
C VAL A 331 -8.41 -6.74 -10.49
N LEU A 332 -7.24 -7.31 -10.24
CA LEU A 332 -6.41 -7.96 -11.27
C LEU A 332 -6.88 -9.37 -11.64
N ALA A 333 -7.82 -9.95 -10.89
CA ALA A 333 -8.54 -11.16 -11.30
C ALA A 333 -9.54 -10.93 -12.46
N ASP A 334 -9.84 -9.68 -12.81
CA ASP A 334 -10.60 -9.35 -14.02
C ASP A 334 -9.68 -9.43 -15.24
N LYS A 335 -10.01 -10.30 -16.21
CA LYS A 335 -9.24 -10.47 -17.45
C LYS A 335 -9.13 -9.17 -18.25
N ASN A 336 -10.09 -8.25 -18.11
CA ASN A 336 -10.02 -6.93 -18.75
C ASN A 336 -8.86 -6.07 -18.23
N MET A 337 -8.30 -6.39 -17.06
CA MET A 337 -7.16 -5.71 -16.46
C MET A 337 -5.81 -6.33 -16.87
N TRP A 338 -5.79 -7.55 -17.41
CA TRP A 338 -4.53 -8.22 -17.76
C TRP A 338 -3.64 -7.48 -18.78
N PRO A 339 -4.17 -6.67 -19.71
CA PRO A 339 -3.30 -5.82 -20.55
C PRO A 339 -2.43 -4.84 -19.74
N THR A 340 -2.81 -4.48 -18.51
CA THR A 340 -1.95 -3.71 -17.58
C THR A 340 -0.72 -4.50 -17.16
N LEU A 341 -0.85 -5.83 -17.07
CA LEU A 341 0.18 -6.72 -16.58
C LEU A 341 1.12 -7.21 -17.68
N ARG A 342 0.68 -7.32 -18.94
CA ARG A 342 1.55 -7.75 -20.04
C ARG A 342 2.84 -6.91 -20.14
N ASP A 343 4.00 -7.56 -20.16
CA ASP A 343 5.34 -6.94 -20.21
C ASP A 343 5.52 -5.81 -19.18
N SER A 344 4.97 -5.99 -17.96
CA SER A 344 4.96 -4.93 -16.93
C SER A 344 5.83 -5.28 -15.72
N PRO A 345 6.57 -4.31 -15.15
CA PRO A 345 7.26 -4.49 -13.87
C PRO A 345 6.29 -4.78 -12.69
N LEU A 346 4.99 -4.57 -12.88
CA LEU A 346 3.97 -4.88 -11.89
C LEU A 346 3.94 -6.36 -11.52
N ASN A 347 4.13 -7.29 -12.47
CA ASN A 347 4.05 -8.73 -12.17
C ASN A 347 5.07 -9.16 -11.12
N ARG A 348 6.30 -8.66 -11.26
CA ARG A 348 7.38 -8.94 -10.32
C ARG A 348 7.01 -8.48 -8.91
N VAL A 349 6.53 -7.24 -8.78
CA VAL A 349 6.10 -6.67 -7.49
C VAL A 349 4.94 -7.44 -6.88
N LEU A 350 3.97 -7.86 -7.70
CA LEU A 350 2.84 -8.66 -7.25
C LEU A 350 3.27 -10.06 -6.80
N ALA A 351 4.21 -10.69 -7.51
CA ALA A 351 4.78 -11.98 -7.14
C ALA A 351 5.58 -11.89 -5.83
N GLU A 352 6.48 -10.91 -5.70
CA GLU A 352 7.30 -10.67 -4.49
C GLU A 352 6.42 -10.44 -3.25
N ASN A 353 5.36 -9.64 -3.39
CA ASN A 353 4.50 -9.30 -2.25
C ASN A 353 3.46 -10.38 -1.91
N SER A 354 3.22 -11.34 -2.81
CA SER A 354 2.30 -12.45 -2.56
C SER A 354 2.82 -13.43 -1.51
N GLY A 355 4.14 -13.52 -1.32
CA GLY A 355 4.76 -14.45 -0.38
C GLY A 355 4.17 -14.41 1.03
N GLN A 356 3.93 -13.20 1.57
CA GLN A 356 3.41 -13.02 2.93
C GLN A 356 1.94 -13.46 3.11
N TYR A 357 1.22 -13.64 2.00
CA TYR A 357 -0.22 -13.94 2.00
C TYR A 357 -0.55 -15.34 1.46
N LEU A 358 0.47 -16.11 1.07
CA LEU A 358 0.31 -17.49 0.62
C LEU A 358 -0.44 -18.38 1.64
N PRO A 359 -0.21 -18.29 2.97
CA PRO A 359 -0.97 -19.10 3.92
C PRO A 359 -2.48 -18.87 3.87
N GLN A 360 -2.91 -17.62 3.66
CA GLN A 360 -4.32 -17.27 3.59
C GLN A 360 -4.93 -17.64 2.23
N LEU A 361 -4.20 -17.41 1.14
CA LEU A 361 -4.61 -17.85 -0.20
C LEU A 361 -4.74 -19.38 -0.29
N ALA A 362 -3.77 -20.11 0.29
CA ALA A 362 -3.83 -21.55 0.46
C ALA A 362 -5.08 -22.00 1.22
N GLY A 363 -5.40 -21.33 2.34
CA GLY A 363 -6.60 -21.60 3.13
C GLY A 363 -7.91 -21.34 2.37
N ILE A 364 -7.98 -20.28 1.56
CA ILE A 364 -9.15 -20.00 0.69
C ILE A 364 -9.37 -21.15 -0.31
N ALA A 365 -8.29 -21.64 -0.92
CA ALA A 365 -8.38 -22.72 -1.89
C ALA A 365 -8.68 -24.08 -1.24
N ALA A 366 -8.08 -24.36 -0.08
CA ALA A 366 -8.34 -25.57 0.69
C ALA A 366 -9.77 -25.63 1.22
N ALA A 367 -10.36 -24.49 1.58
CA ALA A 367 -11.75 -24.39 2.04
C ALA A 367 -12.79 -24.34 0.90
N HIS A 368 -12.36 -24.53 -0.36
CA HIS A 368 -13.27 -24.51 -1.51
C HIS A 368 -14.22 -25.72 -1.54
N ASP A 369 -13.78 -26.86 -0.99
CA ASP A 369 -14.65 -28.00 -0.71
C ASP A 369 -15.52 -27.65 0.52
N GLU A 370 -16.85 -27.64 0.36
CA GLU A 370 -17.81 -27.29 1.43
C GLU A 370 -17.64 -28.14 2.71
N ASN A 371 -16.90 -29.24 2.61
CA ASN A 371 -16.58 -30.15 3.70
C ASN A 371 -15.36 -29.74 4.54
N ALA A 372 -14.66 -28.64 4.22
CA ALA A 372 -13.47 -28.21 4.95
C ALA A 372 -13.41 -26.68 5.28
N PRO A 373 -14.50 -26.07 5.79
CA PRO A 373 -14.55 -24.63 6.09
C PRO A 373 -13.52 -24.19 7.14
N GLU A 374 -13.00 -25.11 7.95
CA GLU A 374 -11.97 -24.86 8.96
C GLU A 374 -10.65 -24.32 8.41
N PHE A 375 -10.37 -24.52 7.11
CA PHE A 375 -9.16 -23.97 6.48
C PHE A 375 -9.31 -22.50 6.09
N HIS A 376 -10.54 -21.96 6.06
CA HIS A 376 -10.77 -20.61 5.59
C HIS A 376 -10.17 -19.59 6.59
N PRO A 377 -9.34 -18.63 6.14
CA PRO A 377 -8.66 -17.66 7.01
C PRO A 377 -9.58 -16.60 7.68
N GLY A 378 -10.90 -16.77 7.63
CA GLY A 378 -11.89 -15.81 8.14
C GLY A 378 -11.83 -14.42 7.47
N LYS A 379 -12.33 -13.39 8.16
CA LYS A 379 -12.33 -12.01 7.67
C LYS A 379 -10.92 -11.38 7.74
N PRO A 380 -10.52 -10.52 6.79
CA PRO A 380 -11.30 -10.01 5.65
C PRO A 380 -11.19 -10.85 4.36
N TRP A 381 -10.61 -12.05 4.44
CA TRP A 381 -10.33 -12.90 3.28
C TRP A 381 -11.57 -13.58 2.69
N ASP A 382 -12.71 -13.52 3.38
CA ASP A 382 -14.03 -13.92 2.89
C ASP A 382 -14.47 -13.14 1.63
N GLN A 383 -13.79 -12.04 1.33
CA GLN A 383 -13.99 -11.24 0.13
C GLN A 383 -13.25 -11.80 -1.11
N VAL A 384 -12.36 -12.77 -0.95
CA VAL A 384 -11.59 -13.38 -2.05
C VAL A 384 -12.05 -14.82 -2.23
N LYS A 385 -12.58 -15.14 -3.41
CA LYS A 385 -12.95 -16.52 -3.78
C LYS A 385 -11.75 -17.26 -4.38
N SER A 386 -11.73 -18.59 -4.29
CA SER A 386 -10.68 -19.44 -4.89
C SER A 386 -10.44 -19.13 -6.38
N ASP A 387 -11.50 -19.09 -7.20
CA ASP A 387 -11.41 -18.71 -8.62
C ASP A 387 -10.88 -17.28 -8.85
N THR A 388 -11.17 -16.35 -7.93
CA THR A 388 -10.62 -14.98 -8.00
C THR A 388 -9.12 -14.98 -7.74
N ALA A 389 -8.64 -15.73 -6.75
CA ALA A 389 -7.22 -15.89 -6.50
C ALA A 389 -6.49 -16.60 -7.66
N GLY A 390 -7.09 -17.65 -8.25
CA GLY A 390 -6.55 -18.32 -9.43
C GLY A 390 -6.41 -17.38 -10.63
N ARG A 391 -7.45 -16.58 -10.93
CA ARG A 391 -7.39 -15.57 -11.99
C ARG A 391 -6.41 -14.44 -11.73
N PHE A 392 -6.20 -14.06 -10.47
CA PHE A 392 -5.14 -13.13 -10.11
C PHE A 392 -3.76 -13.69 -10.46
N PHE A 393 -3.47 -14.94 -10.08
CA PHE A 393 -2.19 -15.58 -10.44
C PHE A 393 -2.04 -15.77 -11.94
N ALA A 394 -3.12 -16.04 -12.68
CA ALA A 394 -3.09 -16.03 -14.14
C ALA A 394 -2.67 -14.68 -14.73
N GLY A 395 -3.10 -13.58 -14.11
CA GLY A 395 -2.67 -12.22 -14.45
C GLY A 395 -1.19 -11.97 -14.11
N VAL A 396 -0.73 -12.40 -12.93
CA VAL A 396 0.67 -12.25 -12.51
C VAL A 396 1.62 -13.08 -13.39
N LEU A 397 1.18 -14.26 -13.82
CA LEU A 397 1.93 -15.17 -14.68
C LEU A 397 1.94 -14.76 -16.16
N GLN A 398 1.35 -13.61 -16.53
CA GLN A 398 1.51 -13.07 -17.88
C GLN A 398 2.97 -12.69 -18.18
N GLU A 399 3.82 -12.60 -17.15
CA GLU A 399 5.24 -12.32 -17.25
C GLU A 399 6.05 -13.54 -16.74
N PRO A 400 6.92 -14.15 -17.58
CA PRO A 400 7.66 -15.36 -17.23
C PRO A 400 8.52 -15.20 -15.97
N THR A 401 9.06 -14.00 -15.73
CA THR A 401 9.91 -13.72 -14.56
C THR A 401 9.18 -13.80 -13.22
N ALA A 402 7.84 -13.83 -13.20
CA ALA A 402 7.06 -13.98 -11.99
C ALA A 402 7.04 -15.43 -11.45
N ALA A 403 7.10 -16.43 -12.33
CA ALA A 403 6.97 -17.84 -11.93
C ALA A 403 8.10 -18.31 -10.98
N PRO A 404 9.40 -17.99 -11.23
CA PRO A 404 10.47 -18.34 -10.29
C PRO A 404 10.31 -17.71 -8.90
N ILE A 405 9.78 -16.48 -8.82
CA ILE A 405 9.55 -15.78 -7.55
C ILE A 405 8.44 -16.47 -6.74
N LEU A 406 7.32 -16.78 -7.41
CA LEU A 406 6.21 -17.52 -6.79
C LEU A 406 6.65 -18.92 -6.32
N ARG A 407 7.51 -19.59 -7.09
CA ARG A 407 8.10 -20.88 -6.72
C ARG A 407 8.91 -20.75 -5.44
N ASP A 408 9.78 -19.75 -5.34
CA ASP A 408 10.65 -19.60 -4.18
C ASP A 408 9.82 -19.28 -2.91
N HIS A 409 8.76 -18.47 -3.04
CA HIS A 409 7.80 -18.25 -1.95
C HIS A 409 7.01 -19.51 -1.58
N TYR A 410 6.59 -20.31 -2.55
CA TYR A 410 5.95 -21.60 -2.29
C TYR A 410 6.89 -22.53 -1.51
N ARG A 411 8.16 -22.63 -1.92
CA ARG A 411 9.17 -23.46 -1.25
C ARG A 411 9.38 -23.01 0.18
N ALA A 412 9.41 -21.70 0.44
CA ALA A 412 9.49 -21.15 1.79
C ALA A 412 8.23 -21.48 2.61
N PHE A 413 7.04 -21.20 2.08
CA PHE A 413 5.77 -21.52 2.71
C PHE A 413 5.66 -22.99 3.12
N VAL A 414 6.01 -23.89 2.22
CA VAL A 414 5.95 -25.33 2.47
C VAL A 414 7.00 -25.81 3.48
N ARG A 415 8.17 -25.16 3.56
CA ARG A 415 9.14 -25.42 4.65
C ARG A 415 8.57 -25.02 6.01
N ASP A 416 7.83 -23.91 6.08
CA ASP A 416 7.24 -23.40 7.32
C ASP A 416 6.08 -24.27 7.85
N LEU A 417 5.47 -25.11 6.99
CA LEU A 417 4.44 -26.07 7.41
C LEU A 417 4.99 -27.24 8.25
N ASP A 418 6.31 -27.37 8.35
CA ASP A 418 7.08 -28.32 9.18
C ASP A 418 6.45 -29.71 9.38
N LEU A 419 6.67 -30.58 8.38
CA LEU A 419 6.35 -32.00 8.46
C LEU A 419 7.56 -32.88 8.78
N THR A 420 8.71 -32.30 9.16
CA THR A 420 9.96 -33.07 9.30
C THR A 420 9.93 -34.10 10.44
N ASP A 421 9.11 -33.86 11.47
CA ASP A 421 8.86 -34.79 12.58
C ASP A 421 7.54 -35.59 12.43
N ALA A 422 6.77 -35.32 11.37
CA ALA A 422 5.59 -36.08 11.04
C ALA A 422 6.01 -37.26 10.14
N ASP A 423 6.14 -38.44 10.72
CA ASP A 423 6.01 -39.70 9.99
C ASP A 423 4.53 -40.13 10.11
N PRO A 424 3.58 -39.47 9.39
CA PRO A 424 2.14 -39.69 9.54
C PRO A 424 1.71 -41.13 9.24
N PHE A 425 2.60 -41.88 8.60
CA PHE A 425 2.39 -43.26 8.18
C PHE A 425 3.42 -44.22 8.76
N GLY A 426 4.17 -43.86 9.80
CA GLY A 426 5.20 -44.76 10.33
C GLY A 426 5.31 -44.81 11.84
N ARG A 427 6.55 -44.81 12.34
CA ARG A 427 7.06 -45.74 13.38
C ARG A 427 6.53 -45.52 14.81
N ALA A 428 5.66 -44.55 15.05
CA ALA A 428 5.10 -44.29 16.38
C ALA A 428 4.27 -45.47 16.87
N SER A 429 4.71 -46.09 17.96
CA SER A 429 4.01 -47.20 18.61
C SER A 429 2.70 -46.76 19.29
N ASP A 430 2.59 -45.49 19.66
CA ASP A 430 1.42 -44.88 20.28
C ASP A 430 0.37 -44.47 19.22
N PRO A 431 -0.87 -45.00 19.26
CA PRO A 431 -1.98 -44.55 18.41
C PRO A 431 -2.30 -43.05 18.51
N ALA A 432 -2.19 -42.43 19.69
CA ALA A 432 -2.51 -41.01 19.87
C ALA A 432 -1.49 -40.10 19.17
N VAL A 433 -0.20 -40.47 19.22
CA VAL A 433 0.87 -39.76 18.51
C VAL A 433 0.67 -39.86 17.00
N ARG A 434 0.28 -41.04 16.49
CA ARG A 434 -0.03 -41.23 15.06
C ARG A 434 -1.19 -40.37 14.61
N GLU A 435 -2.24 -40.23 15.42
CA GLU A 435 -3.39 -39.39 15.08
C GLU A 435 -3.01 -37.91 14.98
N VAL A 436 -2.18 -37.42 15.91
CA VAL A 436 -1.65 -36.04 15.84
C VAL A 436 -0.77 -35.83 14.61
N GLN A 437 0.11 -36.79 14.27
CA GLN A 437 0.95 -36.72 13.08
C GLN A 437 0.12 -36.73 11.80
N ARG A 438 -0.94 -37.54 11.74
CA ARG A 438 -1.90 -37.58 10.61
C ARG A 438 -2.68 -36.29 10.48
N ALA A 439 -3.16 -35.70 11.58
CA ALA A 439 -3.85 -34.42 11.54
C ALA A 439 -2.94 -33.29 11.05
N LYS A 440 -1.67 -33.26 11.49
CA LYS A 440 -0.66 -32.32 10.97
C LYS A 440 -0.40 -32.51 9.48
N PHE A 441 -0.23 -33.75 9.04
CA PHE A 441 -0.06 -34.08 7.62
C PHE A 441 -1.28 -33.65 6.79
N HIS A 442 -2.49 -33.85 7.31
CA HIS A 442 -3.72 -33.42 6.66
C HIS A 442 -3.81 -31.89 6.53
N ASP A 443 -3.53 -31.13 7.60
CA ASP A 443 -3.59 -29.65 7.56
C ASP A 443 -2.51 -29.03 6.66
N ALA A 444 -1.24 -29.34 6.91
CA ALA A 444 -0.13 -28.89 6.08
C ALA A 444 -0.38 -29.24 4.62
N GLY A 445 -1.00 -30.38 4.47
CA GLY A 445 -1.27 -30.91 3.20
C GLY A 445 -2.36 -30.23 2.37
N ALA A 446 -3.54 -30.07 2.98
CA ALA A 446 -4.63 -29.32 2.38
C ALA A 446 -4.18 -27.91 1.97
N ARG A 447 -3.34 -27.27 2.79
CA ARG A 447 -2.75 -25.95 2.49
C ARG A 447 -1.77 -25.98 1.31
N ALA A 448 -0.81 -26.91 1.31
CA ALA A 448 0.18 -27.02 0.24
C ALA A 448 -0.50 -27.26 -1.11
N GLY A 449 -1.46 -28.19 -1.16
CA GLY A 449 -2.17 -28.48 -2.40
C GLY A 449 -3.26 -27.49 -2.76
N GLY A 450 -3.90 -26.82 -1.80
CA GLY A 450 -4.76 -25.67 -2.07
C GLY A 450 -3.99 -24.58 -2.82
N LEU A 451 -2.76 -24.28 -2.40
CA LEU A 451 -1.90 -23.34 -3.12
C LEU A 451 -1.44 -23.88 -4.49
N GLY A 452 -1.08 -25.17 -4.57
CA GLY A 452 -0.76 -25.82 -5.85
C GLY A 452 -1.90 -25.74 -6.87
N SER A 453 -3.13 -25.95 -6.41
CA SER A 453 -4.37 -25.78 -7.16
C SER A 453 -4.51 -24.35 -7.69
N LEU A 454 -4.28 -23.32 -6.86
CA LEU A 454 -4.36 -21.92 -7.30
C LEU A 454 -3.35 -21.59 -8.40
N PHE A 455 -2.11 -22.10 -8.29
CA PHE A 455 -1.10 -21.89 -9.32
C PHE A 455 -1.42 -22.64 -10.60
N LEU A 456 -1.91 -23.87 -10.49
CA LEU A 456 -2.38 -24.63 -11.64
C LEU A 456 -3.54 -23.91 -12.35
N ASP A 457 -4.54 -23.43 -11.62
CA ASP A 457 -5.65 -22.61 -12.14
C ASP A 457 -5.14 -21.29 -12.75
N GLY A 458 -4.06 -20.73 -12.19
CA GLY A 458 -3.38 -19.56 -12.74
C GLY A 458 -2.72 -19.84 -14.09
N ILE A 459 -1.85 -20.85 -14.14
CA ILE A 459 -1.14 -21.30 -15.35
C ILE A 459 -2.14 -21.75 -16.44
N ALA A 460 -3.25 -22.36 -16.01
CA ALA A 460 -4.33 -22.79 -16.88
C ALA A 460 -4.87 -21.65 -17.75
N GLN A 461 -5.01 -20.48 -17.13
CA GLN A 461 -5.69 -19.33 -17.68
C GLN A 461 -4.74 -18.26 -18.23
N ALA A 462 -3.46 -18.30 -17.86
CA ALA A 462 -2.46 -17.35 -18.32
C ALA A 462 -2.20 -17.49 -19.83
N ASP A 463 -1.93 -16.36 -20.50
CA ASP A 463 -1.64 -16.29 -21.95
C ASP A 463 -0.15 -16.56 -22.18
N LEU A 464 0.27 -17.79 -21.84
CA LEU A 464 1.66 -18.25 -21.92
C LEU A 464 1.91 -19.02 -23.21
N SER A 465 3.10 -18.85 -23.79
CA SER A 465 3.62 -19.75 -24.83
C SER A 465 3.76 -21.19 -24.30
N TYR A 466 3.98 -22.14 -25.21
CA TYR A 466 4.13 -23.55 -24.85
C TYR A 466 5.30 -23.76 -23.87
N GLU A 467 6.45 -23.16 -24.17
CA GLU A 467 7.67 -23.24 -23.38
C GLU A 467 7.51 -22.58 -22.01
N GLU A 468 6.98 -21.36 -21.95
CA GLU A 468 6.75 -20.65 -20.68
C GLU A 468 5.76 -21.39 -19.79
N ARG A 469 4.71 -21.95 -20.38
CA ARG A 469 3.75 -22.78 -19.66
C ARG A 469 4.41 -24.02 -19.09
N ARG A 470 5.29 -24.66 -19.87
CA ARG A 470 6.01 -25.86 -19.42
C ARG A 470 6.89 -25.54 -18.23
N GLU A 471 7.67 -24.47 -18.33
CA GLU A 471 8.54 -24.00 -17.26
C GLU A 471 7.75 -23.62 -16.00
N ALA A 472 6.59 -22.97 -16.14
CA ALA A 472 5.72 -22.62 -15.02
C ALA A 472 5.12 -23.86 -14.33
N LEU A 473 4.67 -24.86 -15.10
CA LEU A 473 4.17 -26.14 -14.56
C LEU A 473 5.28 -26.90 -13.83
N GLU A 474 6.46 -27.03 -14.44
CA GLU A 474 7.64 -27.65 -13.81
C GLU A 474 8.03 -26.91 -12.52
N SER A 475 7.95 -25.59 -12.52
CA SER A 475 8.36 -24.75 -11.39
C SER A 475 7.36 -24.74 -10.23
N LEU A 476 6.05 -24.74 -10.48
CA LEU A 476 5.02 -24.47 -9.47
C LEU A 476 4.16 -25.70 -9.13
N VAL A 477 3.79 -26.50 -10.12
CA VAL A 477 2.80 -27.60 -9.97
C VAL A 477 3.45 -28.87 -9.45
N GLY A 478 4.75 -29.08 -9.69
CA GLY A 478 5.50 -30.22 -9.17
C GLY A 478 5.77 -30.18 -7.66
N LEU A 479 5.72 -29.00 -7.03
CA LEU A 479 6.14 -28.82 -5.63
C LEU A 479 5.18 -29.43 -4.59
N PRO A 480 3.83 -29.30 -4.70
CA PRO A 480 2.92 -29.95 -3.76
C PRO A 480 3.06 -31.48 -3.78
N VAL A 481 3.12 -32.12 -4.96
CA VAL A 481 3.32 -33.59 -5.02
C VAL A 481 4.64 -33.98 -4.35
N THR A 482 5.72 -33.27 -4.70
CA THR A 482 7.06 -33.50 -4.13
C THR A 482 7.02 -33.43 -2.61
N TYR A 483 6.39 -32.38 -2.08
CA TYR A 483 6.29 -32.17 -0.65
C TYR A 483 5.54 -33.30 0.08
N ILE A 484 4.43 -33.76 -0.48
CA ILE A 484 3.57 -34.79 0.12
C ILE A 484 4.26 -36.14 0.09
N VAL A 485 4.86 -36.49 -1.05
CA VAL A 485 5.59 -37.75 -1.22
C VAL A 485 6.80 -37.80 -0.28
N ASN A 486 7.59 -36.72 -0.19
CA ASN A 486 8.73 -36.65 0.72
C ASN A 486 8.29 -36.75 2.19
N SER A 487 7.19 -36.10 2.56
CA SER A 487 6.62 -36.17 3.91
C SER A 487 6.10 -37.58 4.23
N ALA A 488 5.49 -38.26 3.26
CA ALA A 488 4.96 -39.61 3.43
C ALA A 488 6.05 -40.70 3.60
N VAL A 489 7.31 -40.40 3.30
CA VAL A 489 8.47 -41.29 3.55
C VAL A 489 9.35 -40.81 4.70
N GLY A 490 8.96 -39.76 5.43
CA GLY A 490 9.75 -39.20 6.54
C GLY A 490 11.08 -38.58 6.09
N ALA A 491 11.16 -38.10 4.84
CA ALA A 491 12.32 -37.39 4.32
C ALA A 491 12.24 -35.88 4.63
N PRO A 492 13.38 -35.19 4.85
CA PRO A 492 13.39 -33.76 5.12
C PRO A 492 13.01 -32.94 3.87
N GLY A 493 11.71 -32.71 3.68
CA GLY A 493 11.14 -31.72 2.75
C GLY A 493 11.79 -31.62 1.36
N LEU A 494 11.89 -30.40 0.82
CA LEU A 494 12.49 -30.06 -0.49
C LEU A 494 14.04 -29.95 -0.44
N GLY A 495 14.73 -30.71 0.43
CA GLY A 495 16.09 -30.37 0.88
C GLY A 495 17.28 -31.12 0.25
N GLY A 496 17.09 -32.24 -0.45
CA GLY A 496 18.21 -33.04 -0.97
C GLY A 496 18.36 -32.97 -2.49
N GLN A 497 19.54 -32.57 -3.00
CA GLN A 497 19.82 -32.52 -4.45
C GLN A 497 19.57 -33.85 -5.19
N ILE A 498 19.88 -34.99 -4.55
CA ILE A 498 19.69 -36.33 -5.12
C ILE A 498 18.20 -36.72 -5.11
N GLN A 499 17.42 -36.28 -4.12
CA GLN A 499 15.97 -36.48 -4.07
C GLN A 499 15.23 -35.55 -5.02
N GLU A 500 15.68 -34.30 -5.19
CA GLU A 500 15.07 -33.35 -6.13
C GLU A 500 15.21 -33.86 -7.58
N GLU A 501 16.36 -34.42 -7.97
CA GLU A 501 16.52 -35.03 -9.30
C GLU A 501 15.66 -36.29 -9.49
N LEU A 502 15.59 -37.16 -8.48
CA LEU A 502 14.77 -38.37 -8.53
C LEU A 502 13.29 -38.01 -8.61
N VAL A 503 12.81 -37.10 -7.77
CA VAL A 503 11.42 -36.62 -7.74
C VAL A 503 11.07 -35.85 -9.02
N ASN A 504 11.99 -35.06 -9.57
CA ASN A 504 11.77 -34.43 -10.87
C ASN A 504 11.52 -35.45 -11.98
N ARG A 505 12.32 -36.53 -12.04
CA ARG A 505 12.16 -37.58 -13.06
C ARG A 505 10.95 -38.49 -12.81
N THR A 506 10.61 -38.77 -11.54
CA THR A 506 9.57 -39.75 -11.18
C THR A 506 8.22 -39.13 -10.81
N VAL A 507 8.13 -37.83 -10.61
CA VAL A 507 6.90 -37.19 -10.13
C VAL A 507 6.56 -35.99 -10.99
N VAL A 508 7.48 -35.02 -11.05
CA VAL A 508 7.22 -33.76 -11.75
C VAL A 508 7.08 -33.97 -13.25
N ALA A 509 8.02 -34.66 -13.91
CA ALA A 509 7.96 -34.89 -15.35
C ALA A 509 6.67 -35.62 -15.79
N PRO A 510 6.23 -36.72 -15.15
CA PRO A 510 4.93 -37.32 -15.44
C PRO A 510 3.72 -36.40 -15.22
N VAL A 511 3.72 -35.57 -14.16
CA VAL A 511 2.63 -34.60 -13.90
C VAL A 511 2.58 -33.52 -14.97
N VAL A 512 3.75 -33.02 -15.39
CA VAL A 512 3.90 -32.02 -16.44
C VAL A 512 3.48 -32.59 -17.79
N ASP A 513 4.04 -33.73 -18.18
CA ASP A 513 3.68 -34.42 -19.42
C ASP A 513 2.19 -34.78 -19.44
N PHE A 514 1.64 -35.16 -18.28
CA PHE A 514 0.20 -35.36 -18.11
C PHE A 514 -0.59 -34.07 -18.37
N ALA A 515 -0.27 -32.97 -17.69
CA ALA A 515 -0.92 -31.67 -17.86
C ALA A 515 -0.89 -31.16 -19.32
N PHE A 516 0.17 -31.50 -20.08
CA PHE A 516 0.24 -31.23 -21.52
C PHE A 516 -0.59 -32.20 -22.36
N SER A 517 -0.57 -33.49 -22.05
CA SER A 517 -1.37 -34.51 -22.75
C SER A 517 -2.88 -34.27 -22.66
N LEU A 518 -3.30 -33.45 -21.70
CA LEU A 518 -4.69 -33.08 -21.49
C LEU A 518 -5.20 -32.02 -22.48
N ASN A 519 -4.34 -31.27 -23.18
CA ASN A 519 -4.81 -30.24 -24.13
C ASN A 519 -5.71 -30.77 -25.25
N ASP A 520 -5.64 -32.07 -25.55
CA ASP A 520 -6.41 -32.73 -26.61
C ASP A 520 -7.48 -33.71 -26.06
N LYS A 521 -7.76 -33.70 -24.76
CA LYS A 521 -8.62 -34.69 -24.07
C LYS A 521 -9.87 -34.05 -23.48
N ASP A 522 -10.97 -34.82 -23.46
CA ASP A 522 -12.22 -34.42 -22.80
C ASP A 522 -12.21 -34.67 -21.28
N TYR A 523 -13.24 -34.17 -20.60
CA TYR A 523 -13.45 -34.30 -19.15
C TYR A 523 -13.27 -35.74 -18.63
N ALA A 524 -13.86 -36.73 -19.32
CA ALA A 524 -13.85 -38.10 -18.85
C ALA A 524 -12.46 -38.73 -18.98
N GLN A 525 -11.77 -38.41 -20.08
CA GLN A 525 -10.41 -38.87 -20.34
C GLN A 525 -9.38 -38.24 -19.37
N ALA A 526 -9.60 -36.99 -18.98
CA ALA A 526 -8.74 -36.30 -18.03
C ALA A 526 -8.79 -36.90 -16.63
N SER A 527 -10.00 -37.23 -16.17
CA SER A 527 -10.22 -37.88 -14.87
C SER A 527 -9.52 -39.24 -14.79
N VAL A 528 -9.67 -40.07 -15.82
CA VAL A 528 -9.05 -41.41 -15.90
C VAL A 528 -7.52 -41.35 -15.86
N GLU A 529 -6.93 -40.39 -16.57
CA GLU A 529 -5.47 -40.26 -16.60
C GLU A 529 -4.91 -39.65 -15.31
N MET A 530 -5.70 -38.80 -14.64
CA MET A 530 -5.37 -38.32 -13.30
C MET A 530 -5.38 -39.46 -12.28
N GLU A 531 -6.38 -40.35 -12.32
CA GLU A 531 -6.40 -41.58 -11.52
C GLU A 531 -5.16 -42.43 -11.78
N ARG A 532 -4.77 -42.61 -13.05
CA ARG A 532 -3.57 -43.35 -13.44
C ARG A 532 -2.29 -42.73 -12.89
N LEU A 533 -2.19 -41.39 -12.92
CA LEU A 533 -1.06 -40.66 -12.36
C LEU A 533 -0.99 -40.85 -10.84
N VAL A 534 -2.11 -40.70 -10.13
CA VAL A 534 -2.18 -40.91 -8.67
C VAL A 534 -1.77 -42.33 -8.31
N ASP A 535 -2.29 -43.33 -9.02
CA ASP A 535 -1.95 -44.73 -8.79
C ASP A 535 -0.46 -45.01 -9.01
N THR A 536 0.13 -44.39 -10.05
CA THR A 536 1.57 -44.47 -10.31
C THR A 536 2.39 -43.84 -9.17
N GLN A 537 1.95 -42.71 -8.62
CA GLN A 537 2.62 -42.05 -7.49
C GLN A 537 2.54 -42.90 -6.22
N LEU A 538 1.37 -43.48 -5.94
CA LEU A 538 1.17 -44.35 -4.76
C LEU A 538 1.98 -45.64 -4.86
N ALA A 539 2.07 -46.24 -6.06
CA ALA A 539 2.90 -47.42 -6.29
C ALA A 539 4.38 -47.12 -6.05
N ARG A 540 4.88 -45.99 -6.58
CA ARG A 540 6.27 -45.55 -6.36
C ARG A 540 6.57 -45.25 -4.90
N LEU A 541 5.63 -44.62 -4.19
CA LEU A 541 5.73 -44.39 -2.75
C LEU A 541 5.80 -45.71 -1.98
N ALA A 542 5.01 -46.72 -2.36
CA ALA A 542 5.07 -48.05 -1.75
C ALA A 542 6.44 -48.73 -1.98
N ASP A 543 6.98 -48.64 -3.20
CA ASP A 543 8.31 -49.17 -3.54
C ASP A 543 9.42 -48.46 -2.74
N GLN A 544 9.35 -47.14 -2.64
CA GLN A 544 10.33 -46.35 -1.88
C GLN A 544 10.31 -46.69 -0.39
N ARG A 545 9.11 -46.79 0.21
CA ARG A 545 8.97 -47.21 1.61
C ARG A 545 9.52 -48.61 1.84
N HIS A 546 9.33 -49.52 0.89
CA HIS A 546 9.92 -50.85 0.97
C HIS A 546 11.46 -50.81 0.94
N GLN A 547 12.04 -50.00 0.05
CA GLN A 547 13.49 -49.80 -0.05
C GLN A 547 14.09 -49.18 1.23
N ASP A 548 13.37 -48.25 1.85
CA ASP A 548 13.79 -47.55 3.07
C ASP A 548 13.51 -48.35 4.36
N GLY A 549 13.01 -49.59 4.25
CA GLY A 549 12.68 -50.46 5.38
C GLY A 549 11.52 -49.93 6.24
N LEU A 550 10.64 -49.11 5.67
CA LEU A 550 9.47 -48.55 6.33
C LEU A 550 8.26 -49.50 6.21
N PRO A 551 7.31 -49.45 7.17
CA PRO A 551 6.07 -50.22 7.09
C PRO A 551 5.29 -49.91 5.79
N ALA A 552 4.68 -50.93 5.21
CA ALA A 552 3.77 -50.74 4.08
C ALA A 552 2.58 -49.87 4.49
N LEU A 553 2.12 -49.00 3.57
CA LEU A 553 0.92 -48.20 3.77
C LEU A 553 -0.29 -49.12 3.91
N SER A 554 -1.15 -48.87 4.92
CA SER A 554 -2.43 -49.57 4.99
C SER A 554 -3.34 -49.16 3.83
N LYS A 555 -4.37 -49.96 3.52
CA LYS A 555 -5.39 -49.58 2.52
C LYS A 555 -6.06 -48.23 2.86
N SER A 556 -6.20 -47.93 4.15
CA SER A 556 -6.73 -46.66 4.62
C SER A 556 -5.78 -45.51 4.33
N ASP A 557 -4.47 -45.70 4.56
CA ASP A 557 -3.46 -44.66 4.29
C ASP A 557 -3.30 -44.42 2.78
N GLN A 558 -3.37 -45.48 1.97
CA GLN A 558 -3.41 -45.37 0.51
C GLN A 558 -4.64 -44.61 0.03
N GLY A 559 -5.82 -44.86 0.63
CA GLY A 559 -7.04 -44.13 0.34
C GLY A 559 -6.96 -42.64 0.69
N ILE A 560 -6.38 -42.30 1.85
CA ILE A 560 -6.15 -40.91 2.28
C ILE A 560 -5.22 -40.21 1.29
N LEU A 561 -4.07 -40.81 0.97
CA LEU A 561 -3.11 -40.23 0.03
C LEU A 561 -3.69 -40.10 -1.38
N ARG A 562 -4.49 -41.08 -1.83
CA ARG A 562 -5.19 -41.03 -3.12
C ARG A 562 -6.15 -39.85 -3.18
N ASN A 563 -7.09 -39.79 -2.23
CA ASN A 563 -8.10 -38.74 -2.17
C ASN A 563 -7.45 -37.37 -2.10
N TYR A 564 -6.33 -37.29 -1.40
CA TYR A 564 -5.59 -36.07 -1.28
C TYR A 564 -4.96 -35.68 -2.63
N ILE A 565 -4.12 -36.54 -3.25
CA ILE A 565 -3.46 -36.22 -4.53
C ILE A 565 -4.51 -35.91 -5.61
N GLN A 566 -5.64 -36.63 -5.60
CA GLN A 566 -6.79 -36.30 -6.45
C GLN A 566 -7.39 -34.94 -6.10
N GLY A 567 -7.67 -34.65 -4.83
CA GLY A 567 -8.23 -33.36 -4.39
C GLY A 567 -7.36 -32.15 -4.72
N LEU A 568 -6.03 -32.28 -4.74
CA LEU A 568 -5.14 -31.15 -5.07
C LEU A 568 -5.20 -30.69 -6.52
N TYR A 569 -5.57 -31.60 -7.41
CA TYR A 569 -5.19 -31.52 -8.81
C TYR A 569 -6.34 -31.85 -9.72
N ALA A 570 -7.18 -32.83 -9.39
CA ALA A 570 -8.25 -33.30 -10.26
C ALA A 570 -9.25 -32.18 -10.54
N GLU A 571 -9.77 -31.49 -9.53
CA GLU A 571 -10.78 -30.44 -9.76
C GLU A 571 -10.20 -29.24 -10.53
N SER A 572 -9.01 -28.78 -10.14
CA SER A 572 -8.35 -27.63 -10.78
C SER A 572 -7.86 -27.93 -12.19
N MET A 573 -7.35 -29.15 -12.45
CA MET A 573 -7.03 -29.60 -13.80
C MET A 573 -8.30 -29.76 -14.64
N VAL A 574 -9.36 -30.31 -14.08
CA VAL A 574 -10.67 -30.43 -14.75
C VAL A 574 -11.25 -29.07 -15.11
N ARG A 575 -11.21 -28.10 -14.19
CA ARG A 575 -11.65 -26.72 -14.45
C ARG A 575 -10.79 -26.04 -15.50
N SER A 576 -9.47 -26.22 -15.42
CA SER A 576 -8.51 -25.74 -16.42
C SER A 576 -8.86 -26.24 -17.83
N LEU A 577 -9.26 -27.51 -17.96
CA LEU A 577 -9.63 -28.11 -19.25
C LEU A 577 -10.96 -27.60 -19.78
N ALA A 578 -11.99 -27.56 -18.92
CA ALA A 578 -13.29 -27.02 -19.29
C ALA A 578 -13.20 -25.56 -19.78
N GLN A 579 -12.31 -24.76 -19.19
CA GLN A 579 -12.08 -23.37 -19.61
C GLN A 579 -11.35 -23.23 -20.96
N ARG A 580 -10.66 -24.27 -21.42
CA ARG A 580 -9.91 -24.31 -22.70
C ARG A 580 -10.73 -24.86 -23.87
N GLY A 581 -12.01 -25.19 -23.65
CA GLY A 581 -12.90 -25.69 -24.69
C GLY A 581 -12.77 -27.19 -24.99
N GLY A 582 -12.22 -27.95 -24.03
CA GLY A 582 -12.27 -29.42 -23.98
C GLY A 582 -13.39 -29.90 -23.07
#